data_AF-A0A7L5YRL7-F1
#
_entry.id   AF-A0A7L5YRL7-F1
#
_cell.length_a   1.000
_cell.length_b   1.000
_cell.length_c   1.000
_cell.angle_alpha   90.00
_cell.angle_beta   90.00
_cell.angle_gamma   90.00
#
_symmetry.space_group_name_H-M   'P 1'
#
loop_
_entity.id
_entity.type
_entity.pdbx_description
1 polymer ?
#
loop_
_entity_poly.entity_id
_entity_poly.type
_entity_poly.pdbx_seq_one_letter_code
_entity_poly.pdbx_strand_id
1 'polypeptide(L)'
;MGGTMGDGNPRLAFSPKAPILAVVGNNEVTLWDVGGRKAVRLQSLPSPQGDIKALTFSSDGSAFWLASGGQASSIISRWRTDTWQEASAPRLQVDTGITALAVSPKGDRLAAAARMG
;
A
#
# COMPACT_ATOMS: atom_id res chain seq x y z
N MET A 1 26.13 -0.82 1.70
CA MET A 1 24.85 -0.07 1.76
C MET A 1 23.77 -1.03 1.29
N GLY A 2 23.14 -1.74 2.22
CA GLY A 2 22.12 -2.74 1.93
C GLY A 2 21.01 -2.58 2.95
N GLY A 3 19.97 -1.85 2.57
CA GLY A 3 18.77 -1.66 3.37
C GLY A 3 17.62 -2.41 2.73
N THR A 4 17.63 -3.73 2.80
CA THR A 4 16.45 -4.54 2.49
C THR A 4 16.25 -5.53 3.62
N MET A 5 15.41 -5.14 4.57
CA MET A 5 14.50 -5.98 5.36
C MET A 5 13.69 -5.02 6.21
N GLY A 6 12.64 -4.45 5.60
CA GLY A 6 11.52 -3.93 6.38
C GLY A 6 10.70 -5.14 6.79
N ASP A 7 11.10 -5.76 7.89
CA ASP A 7 10.35 -6.82 8.55
C ASP A 7 8.92 -6.33 8.81
N GLY A 8 7.95 -7.22 8.55
CA GLY A 8 6.56 -6.88 8.31
C GLY A 8 6.01 -5.85 9.29
N ASN A 9 5.46 -4.76 8.77
CA ASN A 9 4.62 -3.89 9.59
C ASN A 9 3.36 -3.47 8.82
N PRO A 10 2.18 -3.70 9.42
CA PRO A 10 0.90 -3.45 8.80
C PRO A 10 0.59 -1.96 8.93
N ARG A 11 -0.20 -1.45 7.99
CA ARG A 11 -0.83 -0.13 8.11
C ARG A 11 0.06 1.12 8.01
N LEU A 12 1.35 1.06 7.67
CA LEU A 12 2.11 2.27 7.28
C LEU A 12 3.27 1.98 6.33
N ALA A 13 3.61 2.92 5.44
CA ALA A 13 4.78 2.82 4.56
C ALA A 13 5.30 4.18 4.10
N PHE A 14 6.62 4.31 3.93
CA PHE A 14 7.26 5.48 3.33
C PHE A 14 7.35 5.35 1.80
N SER A 15 7.14 6.45 1.09
CA SER A 15 7.49 6.54 -0.32
C SER A 15 9.01 6.51 -0.50
N PRO A 16 9.55 5.75 -1.46
CA PRO A 16 10.99 5.67 -1.68
C PRO A 16 11.59 6.88 -2.41
N LYS A 17 10.76 7.73 -3.03
CA LYS A 17 11.23 8.87 -3.86
C LYS A 17 10.79 10.25 -3.39
N ALA A 18 9.82 10.31 -2.48
CA ALA A 18 9.27 11.57 -1.99
C ALA A 18 9.15 11.51 -0.47
N PRO A 19 9.15 12.65 0.25
CA PRO A 19 9.01 12.68 1.69
C PRO A 19 7.55 12.44 2.10
N ILE A 20 6.99 11.32 1.69
CA ILE A 20 5.59 10.95 1.90
C ILE A 20 5.50 9.71 2.77
N LEU A 21 4.64 9.78 3.78
CA LEU A 21 4.26 8.65 4.62
C LEU A 21 2.78 8.32 4.37
N ALA A 22 2.51 7.08 4.00
CA ALA A 22 1.15 6.53 3.96
C ALA A 22 0.86 5.84 5.29
N VAL A 23 -0.29 6.16 5.89
CA VAL A 23 -0.77 5.56 7.15
C VAL A 23 -2.20 5.08 6.93
N VAL A 24 -2.45 3.83 7.27
CA VAL A 24 -3.75 3.19 7.16
C VAL A 24 -4.48 3.31 8.50
N GLY A 25 -5.70 3.84 8.46
CA GLY A 25 -6.58 3.93 9.61
C GLY A 25 -8.03 4.11 9.15
N ASN A 26 -8.99 3.57 9.91
CA ASN A 26 -10.42 3.74 9.64
C ASN A 26 -10.85 3.44 8.18
N ASN A 27 -10.30 2.38 7.58
CA ASN A 27 -10.56 1.99 6.19
C ASN A 27 -10.15 3.02 5.13
N GLU A 28 -9.20 3.87 5.47
CA GLU A 28 -8.58 4.84 4.58
C GLU A 28 -7.06 4.75 4.67
N VAL A 29 -6.41 5.28 3.64
CA VAL A 29 -4.99 5.63 3.66
C VAL A 29 -4.88 7.13 3.79
N THR A 30 -4.36 7.61 4.91
CA THR A 30 -3.98 9.00 5.07
C THR A 30 -2.53 9.19 4.62
N LEU A 31 -2.32 10.16 3.73
CA LEU A 31 -1.01 10.57 3.25
C LEU A 31 -0.51 11.79 4.02
N TRP A 32 0.76 11.77 4.37
CA TRP A 32 1.44 12.83 5.10
C TRP A 32 2.71 13.25 4.37
N ASP A 33 2.91 14.56 4.22
CA ASP A 33 4.23 15.13 3.93
C ASP A 33 5.02 15.15 5.25
N VAL A 34 6.20 14.53 5.23
CA VAL A 34 7.12 14.40 6.36
C VAL A 34 8.49 15.02 6.07
N GLY A 35 8.61 15.86 5.03
CA GLY A 35 9.87 16.50 4.63
C GLY A 35 10.25 17.70 5.48
N GLY A 36 9.29 18.27 6.20
CA GLY A 36 9.50 19.39 7.12
C GLY A 36 9.71 18.96 8.57
N ARG A 37 9.93 19.95 9.44
CA ARG A 37 9.98 19.73 10.91
C ARG A 37 8.66 19.23 11.52
N LYS A 38 7.54 19.40 10.83
CA LYS A 38 6.22 18.95 11.24
C LYS A 38 5.58 18.20 10.08
N ALA A 39 4.97 17.06 10.38
CA ALA A 39 4.21 16.31 9.40
C ALA A 39 2.91 17.06 9.05
N VAL A 40 2.59 17.15 7.76
CA VAL A 40 1.38 17.80 7.25
C VAL A 40 0.52 16.76 6.54
N ARG A 41 -0.74 16.66 6.92
CA ARG A 41 -1.69 15.77 6.23
C ARG A 41 -1.98 16.31 4.84
N LEU A 42 -1.78 15.49 3.83
CA LEU A 42 -2.04 15.86 2.43
C LEU A 42 -3.47 15.50 2.03
N GLN A 43 -3.82 14.22 2.13
CA GLN A 43 -5.12 13.72 1.69
C GLN A 43 -5.44 12.35 2.32
N SER A 44 -6.72 11.97 2.34
CA SER A 44 -7.21 10.61 2.62
C SER A 44 -7.64 9.92 1.33
N LEU A 45 -7.27 8.66 1.19
CA LEU A 45 -7.68 7.79 0.09
C LEU A 45 -8.62 6.71 0.62
N PRO A 46 -9.84 6.59 0.10
CA PRO A 46 -10.79 5.60 0.56
C PRO A 46 -10.35 4.19 0.15
N SER A 47 -10.51 3.21 1.04
CA SER A 47 -10.40 1.80 0.67
C SER A 47 -11.67 1.34 -0.04
N PRO A 48 -11.58 0.81 -1.27
CA PRO A 48 -12.77 0.41 -2.01
C PRO A 48 -13.55 -0.77 -1.41
N GLN A 49 -12.93 -1.59 -0.56
CA GLN A 49 -13.50 -2.84 -0.07
C GLN A 49 -13.43 -2.99 1.45
N GLY A 50 -13.35 -1.88 2.18
CA GLY A 50 -13.33 -1.87 3.65
C GLY A 50 -11.92 -2.07 4.21
N ASP A 51 -11.78 -2.96 5.19
CA ASP A 51 -10.55 -3.16 5.96
C ASP A 51 -9.30 -3.31 5.08
N ILE A 52 -8.37 -2.37 5.21
CA ILE A 52 -7.05 -2.48 4.59
C ILE A 52 -6.18 -3.41 5.44
N LYS A 53 -5.63 -4.44 4.79
CA LYS A 53 -4.77 -5.45 5.41
C LYS A 53 -3.30 -5.20 5.14
N ALA A 54 -2.96 -4.70 3.95
CA ALA A 54 -1.58 -4.40 3.59
C ALA A 54 -1.47 -3.22 2.62
N LEU A 55 -0.34 -2.52 2.69
CA LEU A 55 0.02 -1.40 1.83
C LEU A 55 1.51 -1.50 1.49
N THR A 56 1.90 -1.27 0.24
CA THR A 56 3.31 -1.22 -0.15
C THR A 56 3.54 -0.30 -1.34
N PHE A 57 4.65 0.46 -1.33
CA PHE A 57 5.05 1.33 -2.44
C PHE A 57 5.84 0.55 -3.49
N SER A 58 5.74 0.98 -4.75
CA SER A 58 6.64 0.52 -5.80
C SER A 58 8.06 1.04 -5.54
N SER A 59 9.06 0.25 -5.92
CA SER A 59 10.46 0.64 -5.75
C SER A 59 10.81 1.92 -6.51
N ASP A 60 10.13 2.17 -7.63
CA ASP A 60 10.23 3.40 -8.40
C ASP A 60 9.39 4.55 -7.83
N GLY A 61 8.65 4.36 -6.74
CA GLY A 61 7.81 5.34 -6.07
C GLY A 61 6.67 5.92 -6.91
N SER A 62 6.41 5.41 -8.12
CA SER A 62 5.36 5.92 -9.02
C SER A 62 3.96 5.43 -8.65
N ALA A 63 3.90 4.38 -7.84
CA ALA A 63 2.66 3.75 -7.44
C ALA A 63 2.76 3.15 -6.02
N PHE A 64 1.62 2.73 -5.50
CA PHE A 64 1.53 1.82 -4.37
C PHE A 64 0.36 0.86 -4.56
N TRP A 65 0.41 -0.26 -3.86
CA TRP A 65 -0.64 -1.27 -3.85
C TRP A 65 -1.30 -1.33 -2.48
N LEU A 66 -2.62 -1.52 -2.48
CA LEU A 66 -3.42 -1.76 -1.31
C LEU A 66 -4.11 -3.11 -1.44
N ALA A 67 -3.96 -3.96 -0.42
CA ALA A 67 -4.84 -5.10 -0.22
C ALA A 67 -5.91 -4.72 0.80
N SER A 68 -7.17 -4.82 0.41
CA SER A 68 -8.31 -4.66 1.30
C SER A 68 -9.31 -5.80 1.14
N GLY A 69 -10.08 -6.08 2.20
CA GLY A 69 -11.08 -7.15 2.20
C GLY A 69 -11.08 -7.99 3.47
N GLY A 70 -11.74 -9.15 3.38
CA GLY A 70 -11.99 -10.06 4.48
C GLY A 70 -11.21 -11.37 4.38
N GLN A 71 -11.53 -12.32 5.26
CA GLN A 71 -10.86 -13.62 5.29
C GLN A 71 -11.15 -14.48 4.05
N ALA A 72 -12.33 -14.32 3.44
CA ALA A 72 -12.76 -15.11 2.29
C ALA A 72 -12.42 -14.47 0.93
N SER A 73 -12.20 -13.15 0.89
CA SER A 73 -11.94 -12.44 -0.35
C SER A 73 -11.23 -11.12 -0.09
N SER A 74 -10.24 -10.81 -0.93
CA SER A 74 -9.53 -9.54 -0.95
C SER A 74 -9.47 -8.95 -2.35
N ILE A 75 -9.35 -7.63 -2.41
CA ILE A 75 -9.01 -6.86 -3.59
C ILE A 75 -7.62 -6.29 -3.40
N ILE A 76 -6.79 -6.43 -4.42
CA ILE A 76 -5.56 -5.66 -4.58
C ILE A 76 -5.83 -4.54 -5.58
N SER A 77 -5.74 -3.29 -5.12
CA SER A 77 -5.86 -2.08 -5.95
C SER A 77 -4.49 -1.42 -6.11
N ARG A 78 -4.28 -0.78 -7.26
CA ARG A 78 -3.06 -0.01 -7.56
C ARG A 78 -3.41 1.46 -7.63
N TRP A 79 -2.59 2.29 -7.01
CA TRP A 79 -2.79 3.73 -6.92
C TRP A 79 -1.56 4.46 -7.43
N ARG A 80 -1.76 5.58 -8.13
CA ARG A 80 -0.66 6.42 -8.63
C ARG A 80 -0.28 7.47 -7.59
N THR A 81 1.01 7.72 -7.40
CA THR A 81 1.50 8.65 -6.35
C THR A 81 1.57 10.11 -6.79
N ASP A 82 1.48 10.38 -8.10
CA ASP A 82 1.46 11.72 -8.67
C ASP A 82 0.06 12.35 -8.62
N THR A 83 -0.99 11.55 -8.83
CA THR A 83 -2.40 12.02 -8.75
C THR A 83 -3.16 11.50 -7.54
N TRP A 84 -2.59 10.56 -6.78
CA TRP A 84 -3.26 9.90 -5.66
C TRP A 84 -4.63 9.32 -6.02
N GLN A 85 -4.72 8.78 -7.23
CA GLN A 85 -5.93 8.16 -7.76
C GLN A 85 -5.68 6.69 -8.03
N GLU A 86 -6.73 5.90 -7.89
CA GLU A 86 -6.71 4.51 -8.30
C GLU A 86 -6.43 4.43 -9.81
N ALA A 87 -5.50 3.56 -10.19
CA ALA A 87 -5.18 3.35 -11.59
C ALA A 87 -6.38 2.70 -12.29
N SER A 88 -6.62 3.06 -13.55
CA SER A 88 -7.71 2.51 -14.38
C SER A 88 -7.58 1.02 -14.69
N ALA A 89 -6.51 0.37 -14.21
CA ALA A 89 -6.27 -1.05 -14.37
C ALA A 89 -7.26 -1.87 -13.52
N PRO A 90 -7.60 -3.09 -13.95
CA PRO A 90 -8.50 -3.94 -13.18
C PRO A 90 -7.91 -4.22 -11.79
N ARG A 91 -8.77 -4.10 -10.79
CA ARG A 91 -8.52 -4.61 -9.43
C ARG A 91 -8.28 -6.11 -9.53
N LEU A 92 -7.24 -6.60 -8.85
CA LEU A 92 -7.02 -8.03 -8.75
C LEU A 92 -7.87 -8.57 -7.60
N GLN A 93 -8.89 -9.36 -7.94
CA GLN A 93 -9.67 -10.09 -6.95
C GLN A 93 -8.94 -11.38 -6.57
N VAL A 94 -8.89 -11.66 -5.27
CA VAL A 94 -8.24 -12.83 -4.70
C VAL A 94 -9.22 -13.50 -3.75
N ASP A 95 -9.53 -14.77 -3.98
CA ASP A 95 -10.52 -15.56 -3.22
C ASP A 95 -9.94 -16.09 -1.89
N THR A 96 -9.16 -15.27 -1.21
CA THR A 96 -8.61 -15.53 0.12
C THR A 96 -8.20 -14.22 0.79
N GLY A 97 -8.04 -14.27 2.11
CA GLY A 97 -7.59 -13.14 2.91
C GLY A 97 -6.10 -12.87 2.72
N ILE A 98 -5.79 -11.74 2.07
CA ILE A 98 -4.42 -11.24 1.97
C ILE A 98 -3.99 -10.63 3.30
N THR A 99 -2.83 -11.05 3.79
CA THR A 99 -2.24 -10.57 5.04
C THR A 99 -1.03 -9.68 4.84
N ALA A 100 -0.32 -9.83 3.71
CA ALA A 100 0.84 -9.03 3.39
C ALA A 100 1.02 -8.86 1.88
N LEU A 101 1.64 -7.75 1.50
CA LEU A 101 2.11 -7.47 0.14
C LEU A 101 3.60 -7.11 0.20
N ALA A 102 4.36 -7.56 -0.80
CA ALA A 102 5.77 -7.21 -0.94
C ALA A 102 6.13 -6.98 -2.41
N VAL A 103 6.95 -5.97 -2.67
CA VAL A 103 7.42 -5.65 -4.02
C VAL A 103 8.84 -6.16 -4.17
N SER A 104 9.13 -6.80 -5.30
CA SER A 104 10.49 -7.22 -5.64
C SER A 104 11.47 -6.04 -5.61
N PRO A 105 12.76 -6.24 -5.26
CA PRO A 105 13.75 -5.16 -5.29
C PRO A 105 13.90 -4.49 -6.66
N LYS A 106 13.72 -5.25 -7.74
CA LYS A 106 13.73 -4.74 -9.12
C LYS A 106 12.45 -4.00 -9.52
N GLY A 107 11.39 -4.07 -8.71
CA GLY A 107 10.11 -3.38 -8.94
C GLY A 107 9.19 -4.02 -9.97
N ASP A 108 9.56 -5.16 -10.55
CA ASP A 108 8.83 -5.81 -11.64
C ASP A 108 7.79 -6.83 -11.17
N ARG A 109 7.79 -7.18 -9.88
CA ARG A 109 6.87 -8.17 -9.29
C ARG A 109 6.28 -7.72 -7.96
N LEU A 110 5.03 -8.11 -7.73
CA LEU A 110 4.31 -8.02 -6.46
C LEU A 110 4.03 -9.44 -5.95
N ALA A 111 4.45 -9.74 -4.73
CA ALA A 111 4.08 -10.95 -4.00
C ALA A 111 2.96 -10.63 -3.01
N ALA A 112 2.00 -11.55 -2.88
CA ALA A 112 0.92 -11.45 -1.92
C ALA A 112 0.90 -12.71 -1.05
N ALA A 113 0.90 -12.53 0.27
CA ALA A 113 0.76 -13.61 1.23
C ALA A 113 -0.71 -13.72 1.62
N ALA A 114 -1.24 -14.94 1.58
CA ALA A 114 -2.60 -15.26 2.00
C ALA A 114 -2.57 -16.12 3.26
N ARG A 115 -3.55 -15.92 4.13
CA ARG A 115 -3.81 -16.86 5.22
C ARG A 115 -4.77 -17.92 4.72
N MET A 116 -4.25 -19.12 4.44
CA MET A 116 -5.08 -20.31 4.30
C MET A 116 -5.43 -20.79 5.71
N GLY A 117 -6.72 -21.03 5.95
CA GLY A 117 -7.23 -21.58 7.21
C GLY A 117 -6.79 -23.02 7.44
#